data_AF-A0A7Y4GYD5-F1
#
_entry.id   AF-A0A7Y4GYD5-F1
#
_cell.length_a   1.000
_cell.length_b   1.000
_cell.length_c   1.000
_cell.angle_alpha   90.00
_cell.angle_beta   90.00
_cell.angle_gamma   90.00
#
_symmetry.space_group_name_H-M   'P 1'
#
loop_
_entity.id
_entity.type
_entity.pdbx_description
1 polymer ?
#
loop_
_entity_poly.entity_id
_entity_poly.type
_entity_poly.pdbx_seq_one_letter_code
_entity_poly.pdbx_strand_id
1 'polypeptide(L)' 'MRFWIECTRFETGQPTHINIALIGSMWREGERTVLAFVGGDGQRVEVVETPEHILAVHLGAPAAAP' A
#
# COMPACT_ATOMS: atom_id res chain seq x y z
N MET A 1 13.86 0.19 -9.43
CA MET A 1 12.70 0.81 -8.76
C MET A 1 11.43 0.18 -9.30
N ARG A 2 10.63 -0.45 -8.42
CA ARG A 2 9.37 -1.09 -8.80
C ARG A 2 8.22 -0.24 -8.25
N PHE A 3 7.47 0.41 -9.14
CA PHE A 3 6.38 1.33 -8.78
C PHE A 3 5.06 0.60 -8.53
N TRP A 4 4.96 -0.66 -8.98
CA TRP A 4 3.79 -1.51 -8.80
C TRP A 4 4.05 -2.55 -7.73
N ILE A 5 3.25 -2.49 -6.68
CA ILE A 5 3.21 -3.48 -5.61
C ILE A 5 1.92 -4.30 -5.76
N GLU A 6 1.98 -5.58 -5.37
CA GLU A 6 0.78 -6.38 -5.20
C GLU A 6 0.36 -6.28 -3.73
N CYS A 7 -0.91 -5.95 -3.51
CA CYS A 7 -1.57 -5.91 -2.22
C CYS A 7 -2.81 -6.80 -2.26
N THR A 8 -3.40 -7.06 -1.11
CA THR A 8 -4.63 -7.82 -0.98
C THR A 8 -5.78 -6.87 -0.68
N ARG A 9 -6.87 -6.91 -1.46
CA ARG A 9 -8.08 -6.11 -1.20
C ARG A 9 -8.71 -6.55 0.11
N PHE A 10 -9.01 -5.58 0.98
CA PHE A 10 -9.57 -5.89 2.30
C PHE A 10 -10.95 -6.58 2.20
N GLU A 11 -11.85 -6.05 1.37
CA GLU A 11 -13.22 -6.55 1.26
C GLU A 11 -13.31 -7.97 0.64
N THR A 12 -12.47 -8.24 -0.37
CA THR A 12 -12.61 -9.45 -1.20
C THR A 12 -11.51 -10.48 -0.99
N GLY A 13 -10.42 -10.12 -0.32
CA GLY A 13 -9.22 -10.95 -0.21
C GLY A 13 -8.48 -11.17 -1.53
N GLN A 14 -8.87 -10.48 -2.61
CA GLN A 14 -8.26 -10.67 -3.94
C GLN A 14 -7.00 -9.82 -4.12
N PRO A 15 -6.01 -10.30 -4.90
CA PRO A 15 -4.84 -9.50 -5.21
C PRO A 15 -5.20 -8.26 -6.05
N THR A 16 -4.51 -7.16 -5.80
CA THR A 16 -4.66 -5.90 -6.52
C THR A 16 -3.30 -5.26 -6.71
N HIS A 17 -3.02 -4.83 -7.94
CA HIS A 17 -1.79 -4.11 -8.25
C HIS A 17 -1.97 -2.63 -8.00
N ILE A 18 -1.15 -2.06 -7.13
CA ILE A 18 -1.20 -0.65 -6.72
C ILE A 18 0.05 0.06 -7.22
N ASN A 19 -0.15 1.21 -7.88
CA ASN A 19 0.93 2.12 -8.18
C ASN A 19 1.23 2.99 -6.95
N ILE A 20 2.27 2.64 -6.21
CA ILE A 20 2.62 3.31 -4.96
C ILE A 20 3.06 4.77 -5.16
N ALA A 21 3.56 5.12 -6.35
CA ALA A 21 3.95 6.50 -6.67
C ALA A 21 2.76 7.46 -6.75
N LEU A 22 1.53 6.93 -6.85
CA LEU A 22 0.30 7.73 -6.88
C LEU A 22 -0.35 7.85 -5.50
N ILE A 23 0.17 7.19 -4.46
CA ILE A 23 -0.38 7.28 -3.11
C ILE A 23 0.08 8.59 -2.47
N GLY A 24 -0.88 9.43 -2.10
CA GLY A 24 -0.63 10.68 -1.39
C GLY A 24 -0.61 10.52 0.13
N SER A 25 -1.40 9.59 0.65
CA SER A 25 -1.39 9.25 2.06
C SER A 25 -1.81 7.79 2.29
N MET A 26 -1.33 7.24 3.39
CA MET A 26 -1.59 5.88 3.81
C MET A 26 -1.75 5.85 5.33
N TRP A 27 -2.82 5.24 5.82
CA TRP A 27 -3.08 5.13 7.26
C TRP A 27 -3.82 3.85 7.60
N ARG A 28 -3.77 3.47 8.87
CA ARG A 28 -4.45 2.29 9.39
C ARG A 28 -5.81 2.65 9.98
N GLU A 29 -6.83 1.88 9.64
CA GLU A 29 -8.16 1.91 10.25
C GLU A 29 -8.52 0.50 10.71
N GLY A 30 -8.25 0.17 11.99
CA GLY A 30 -8.45 -1.18 12.51
C GLY A 30 -7.64 -2.23 11.74
N GLU A 31 -8.34 -3.16 11.09
CA GLU A 31 -7.75 -4.28 10.34
C GLU A 31 -7.48 -3.98 8.86
N ARG A 32 -7.70 -2.75 8.40
CA ARG A 32 -7.42 -2.33 7.02
C ARG A 32 -6.46 -1.14 6.96
N THR A 33 -5.69 -1.08 5.88
CA THR A 33 -4.91 0.09 5.50
C THR A 33 -5.63 0.79 4.37
N VAL A 34 -5.85 2.09 4.51
CA VAL A 34 -6.45 2.93 3.48
C VAL A 34 -5.34 3.60 2.68
N LEU A 35 -5.37 3.42 1.37
CA LEU A 35 -4.49 4.05 0.40
C LEU A 35 -5.27 5.16 -0.30
N ALA A 36 -4.93 6.43 -0.06
CA ALA A 36 -5.54 7.54 -0.78
C ALA A 36 -4.63 8.02 -1.91
N PHE A 37 -5.19 8.13 -3.11
CA PHE A 37 -4.45 8.46 -4.32
C PHE A 37 -4.48 9.97 -4.61
N VAL A 38 -3.37 10.51 -5.11
CA VAL A 38 -3.28 11.89 -5.59
C VAL A 38 -3.98 11.99 -6.95
N GLY A 39 -4.82 13.02 -7.13
CA GLY A 39 -5.35 13.39 -8.45
C GLY A 39 -6.47 12.51 -9.01
N GLY A 40 -7.04 11.59 -8.23
CA GLY A 40 -8.12 10.70 -8.67
C GLY A 40 -9.41 10.87 -7.86
N ASP A 41 -9.99 12.07 -7.80
CA ASP A 41 -11.28 12.37 -7.14
C ASP A 41 -11.44 11.83 -5.70
N GLY A 42 -10.33 11.71 -4.96
CA GLY A 42 -10.34 11.14 -3.61
C GLY A 42 -10.52 9.62 -3.58
N GLN A 43 -10.19 8.91 -4.66
CA GLN A 43 -10.17 7.45 -4.70
C GLN A 43 -9.35 6.87 -3.55
N ARG A 44 -9.96 5.89 -2.90
CA ARG A 44 -9.38 5.12 -1.81
C ARG A 44 -9.40 3.65 -2.17
N VAL A 45 -8.34 2.96 -1.78
CA VAL A 45 -8.26 1.52 -1.84
C VAL A 45 -7.95 0.99 -0.44
N GLU A 46 -8.70 -0.01 -0.02
CA GLU A 46 -8.51 -0.66 1.27
C GLU A 46 -7.79 -1.98 1.07
N VAL A 47 -6.69 -2.17 1.79
CA VAL A 47 -5.85 -3.35 1.70
C VAL A 47 -5.54 -3.94 3.07
N VAL A 48 -5.19 -5.22 3.10
CA VAL A 48 -4.91 -5.93 4.35
C VAL A 48 -3.52 -5.58 4.88
N GLU A 49 -2.55 -5.37 3.98
CA GLU A 49 -1.15 -5.08 4.31
C GLU A 49 -1.02 -3.80 5.13
N THR A 50 -0.09 -3.79 6.08
CA THR A 50 0.19 -2.59 6.87
C THR A 50 1.00 -1.57 6.06
N PRO A 51 1.01 -0.28 6.43
CA PRO A 51 1.85 0.71 5.78
C PRO A 51 3.33 0.34 5.77
N GLU A 52 3.83 -0.21 6.88
CA GLU A 52 5.23 -0.62 7.03
C GLU A 52 5.58 -1.75 6.07
N HIS A 53 4.67 -2.72 5.90
CA HIS A 53 4.86 -3.81 4.94
C HIS A 53 4.92 -3.28 3.50
N ILE A 54 3.98 -2.41 3.14
CA ILE A 54 3.92 -1.80 1.81
C ILE A 54 5.20 -1.02 1.49
N LEU A 55 5.68 -0.21 2.44
CA LEU A 55 6.92 0.54 2.29
C LEU A 55 8.14 -0.37 2.19
N ALA A 56 8.22 -1.44 2.99
CA ALA A 56 9.31 -2.42 2.91
C ALA A 56 9.34 -3.14 1.55
N VAL A 57 8.19 -3.48 0.97
CA VAL A 57 8.12 -4.07 -0.37
C VAL A 57 8.61 -3.09 -1.44
N HIS A 58 8.27 -1.81 -1.33
CA HIS A 58 8.64 -0.80 -2.32
C HIS A 58 10.10 -0.35 -2.22
N LEU A 59 10.57 -0.05 -1.01
CA LEU A 59 11.91 0.47 -0.74
C LEU A 59 12.95 -0.65 -0.63
N GLY A 60 12.51 -1.91 -0.47
CA GLY A 60 13.32 -3.04 -0.07
C GLY A 60 13.35 -3.19 1.46
N ALA A 61 13.65 -4.40 1.95
CA ALA A 61 13.88 -4.61 3.36
C ALA A 61 15.02 -3.69 3.84
N PRO A 62 14.91 -3.04 5.02
CA PRO A 62 16.05 -2.33 5.58
C PRO A 62 17.22 -3.31 5.66
N ALA A 63 18.39 -2.90 5.17
CA ALA A 63 19.60 -3.68 5.37
C ALA A 63 19.69 -4.00 6.86
N ALA A 64 19.83 -5.29 7.20
CA ALA A 64 20.05 -5.69 8.58
C ALA A 64 21.21 -4.85 9.11
N ALA A 65 20.97 -4.09 10.18
CA ALA A 65 22.04 -3.35 10.83
C ALA A 65 23.10 -4.37 11.28
N PRO A 66 24.40 -4.06 11.08
CA PRO A 66 25.50 -4.97 11.44
C PRO A 66 25.55 -5.26 12.94
#